data_AF-A0A8J3ARD8-F1
#
_entry.id   AF-A0A8J3ARD8-F1
#
_cell.length_a   1.000
_cell.length_b   1.000
_cell.length_c   1.000
_cell.angle_alpha   90.00
_cell.angle_beta   90.00
_cell.angle_gamma   90.00
#
_symmetry.space_group_name_H-M   'P 1'
#
loop_
_entity.id
_entity.type
_entity.pdbx_description
1 polymer ?
#
loop_
_entity_poly.entity_id
_entity_poly.type
_entity_poly.pdbx_seq_one_letter_code
_entity_poly.pdbx_strand_id
1 'polypeptide(L)'
;MADNRDTRQILQDIENEQRTTSNAAQWSAAMGTINVAQQAKTNRINQQQLHEQRKTNKLLKEANRLHEQTLEEQQHTNAILEDMSGDISTIRNEVAQGTQELKKANNQLTQLTAASAEISRQLNIQNGLIAEVGDEVHQARVDQAYQFFAQWRQTPDGRVYTEWADRAQAWLERPTALLQRIIAAREKDAYAYAVAQLEKHRGEFGEDSIRYKQYPAKPLPPAPSQKYNRREDNLQKFGITVAILFLIGVIVYCIVGLRTIYQDYFGKPQGIFDTISLGIAFIIMIAIVSPFIIGAVWGIKKIIPQIGKTSKREAEREDAANAVAYQKILQQYQQTLADIDEKNRQIRAHYYSVVFPERRQRIMQKAWDTVMNKPLVWCTIDIEDTVLTIQQLVDNALFRPPAVNKLPELPDFSVRDDIVFPRTFSLNVREEIARICIEEAERRDSEQV
;
A
#
# COMPACT_ATOMS: atom_id res chain seq x y z
N MET A 1 -46.21 -148.76 21.64
CA MET A 1 -47.43 -147.94 21.82
C MET A 1 -47.17 -147.07 23.03
N ALA A 2 -46.97 -145.77 23.03
CA ALA A 2 -47.23 -144.68 22.10
C ALA A 2 -46.28 -143.53 22.54
N ASP A 3 -45.61 -142.73 21.72
CA ASP A 3 -45.65 -142.42 20.28
C ASP A 3 -46.88 -141.63 19.77
N ASN A 4 -47.63 -140.98 20.66
CA ASN A 4 -48.59 -139.94 20.22
C ASN A 4 -48.94 -138.87 21.27
N ARG A 5 -48.41 -138.96 22.51
CA ARG A 5 -48.45 -137.84 23.45
C ARG A 5 -47.28 -136.88 23.23
N ASP A 6 -46.11 -137.40 22.86
CA ASP A 6 -44.89 -136.61 22.65
C ASP A 6 -45.09 -135.48 21.64
N THR A 7 -45.78 -135.69 20.52
CA THR A 7 -45.98 -134.64 19.50
C THR A 7 -46.91 -133.50 19.94
N ARG A 8 -47.87 -133.75 20.83
CA ARG A 8 -48.68 -132.67 21.45
C ARG A 8 -47.95 -131.98 22.58
N GLN A 9 -47.16 -132.75 23.35
CA GLN A 9 -46.40 -132.25 24.49
C GLN A 9 -45.25 -131.36 24.02
N ILE A 10 -44.59 -131.72 22.92
CA ILE A 10 -43.59 -130.86 22.25
C ILE A 10 -44.22 -129.54 21.79
N LEU A 11 -45.43 -129.54 21.23
CA LEU A 11 -46.08 -128.30 20.79
C LEU A 11 -46.49 -127.38 21.96
N GLN A 12 -46.97 -127.93 23.08
CA GLN A 12 -47.26 -127.14 24.29
C GLN A 12 -45.99 -126.63 24.98
N ASP A 13 -44.93 -127.44 24.97
CA ASP A 13 -43.63 -127.03 25.50
C ASP A 13 -43.03 -125.93 24.63
N ILE A 14 -43.13 -126.00 23.29
CA ILE A 14 -42.70 -124.95 22.38
C ILE A 14 -43.47 -123.64 22.61
N GLU A 15 -44.79 -123.68 22.86
CA GLU A 15 -45.60 -122.46 23.05
C GLU A 15 -45.34 -121.81 24.42
N ASN A 16 -45.18 -122.60 25.48
CA ASN A 16 -44.77 -122.12 26.80
C ASN A 16 -43.32 -121.60 26.78
N GLU A 17 -42.43 -122.28 26.06
CA GLU A 17 -41.06 -121.84 25.85
C GLU A 17 -41.04 -120.54 25.03
N GLN A 18 -41.89 -120.39 24.02
CA GLN A 18 -42.05 -119.13 23.27
C GLN A 18 -42.61 -117.97 24.10
N ARG A 19 -43.58 -118.21 24.99
CA ARG A 19 -44.08 -117.16 25.90
C ARG A 19 -43.07 -116.78 26.97
N THR A 20 -42.40 -117.76 27.56
CA THR A 20 -41.36 -117.51 28.57
C THR A 20 -40.15 -116.84 27.96
N THR A 21 -39.72 -117.23 26.75
CA THR A 21 -38.68 -116.53 25.99
C THR A 21 -39.12 -115.14 25.54
N SER A 22 -40.37 -114.95 25.12
CA SER A 22 -40.90 -113.62 24.78
C SER A 22 -40.95 -112.69 26.00
N ASN A 23 -41.41 -113.17 27.16
CA ASN A 23 -41.43 -112.37 28.39
C ASN A 23 -40.00 -112.12 28.92
N ALA A 24 -39.12 -113.12 28.85
CA ALA A 24 -37.72 -112.95 29.17
C ALA A 24 -37.05 -111.94 28.23
N ALA A 25 -37.41 -111.94 26.93
CA ALA A 25 -36.94 -110.98 25.95
C ALA A 25 -37.47 -109.57 26.25
N GLN A 26 -38.73 -109.42 26.67
CA GLN A 26 -39.28 -108.13 27.10
C GLN A 26 -38.62 -107.61 28.38
N TRP A 27 -38.38 -108.46 29.38
CA TRP A 27 -37.67 -108.08 30.60
C TRP A 27 -36.20 -107.77 30.34
N SER A 28 -35.54 -108.55 29.46
CA SER A 28 -34.17 -108.28 29.02
C SER A 28 -34.10 -106.95 28.25
N ALA A 29 -35.10 -106.66 27.40
CA ALA A 29 -35.20 -105.37 26.72
C ALA A 29 -35.45 -104.22 27.71
N ALA A 30 -36.36 -104.38 28.68
CA ALA A 30 -36.63 -103.35 29.69
C ALA A 30 -35.41 -103.09 30.59
N MET A 31 -34.75 -104.13 31.10
CA MET A 31 -33.50 -104.02 31.86
C MET A 31 -32.38 -103.44 31.01
N GLY A 32 -32.33 -103.79 29.72
CA GLY A 32 -31.43 -103.18 28.74
C GLY A 32 -31.66 -101.67 28.64
N THR A 33 -32.92 -101.22 28.51
CA THR A 33 -33.22 -99.78 28.46
C THR A 33 -32.90 -99.05 29.76
N ILE A 34 -33.14 -99.66 30.93
CA ILE A 34 -32.80 -99.07 32.24
C ILE A 34 -31.29 -98.99 32.43
N ASN A 35 -30.55 -100.05 32.11
CA ASN A 35 -29.09 -100.05 32.18
C ASN A 35 -28.50 -99.02 31.21
N VAL A 36 -29.04 -98.91 30.00
CA VAL A 36 -28.65 -97.87 29.03
C VAL A 36 -28.97 -96.47 29.58
N ALA A 37 -30.13 -96.26 30.21
CA ALA A 37 -30.50 -94.97 30.80
C ALA A 37 -29.62 -94.60 32.01
N GLN A 38 -29.32 -95.56 32.89
CA GLN A 38 -28.41 -95.36 34.02
C GLN A 38 -26.98 -95.12 33.56
N GLN A 39 -26.49 -95.89 32.58
CA GLN A 39 -25.17 -95.69 31.99
C GLN A 39 -25.08 -94.33 31.27
N ALA A 40 -26.14 -93.92 30.57
CA ALA A 40 -26.22 -92.59 29.96
C ALA A 40 -26.19 -91.47 31.01
N LYS A 41 -26.89 -91.63 32.15
CA LYS A 41 -26.84 -90.66 33.26
C LYS A 41 -25.45 -90.58 33.89
N THR A 42 -24.84 -91.71 34.19
CA THR A 42 -23.47 -91.77 34.75
C THR A 42 -22.46 -91.17 33.79
N ASN A 43 -22.57 -91.45 32.48
CA ASN A 43 -21.71 -90.85 31.47
C ASN A 43 -21.89 -89.33 31.41
N ARG A 44 -23.12 -88.80 31.52
CA ARG A 44 -23.36 -87.35 31.59
C ARG A 44 -22.74 -86.72 32.83
N ILE A 45 -22.89 -87.34 34.01
CA ILE A 45 -22.29 -86.84 35.26
C ILE A 45 -20.76 -86.86 35.18
N ASN A 46 -20.16 -87.94 34.67
CA ASN A 46 -18.71 -88.03 34.48
C ASN A 46 -18.22 -87.00 33.47
N GLN A 47 -18.96 -86.77 32.37
CA GLN A 47 -18.64 -85.71 31.42
C GLN A 47 -18.75 -84.31 32.04
N GLN A 48 -19.75 -84.07 32.89
CA GLN A 48 -19.88 -82.81 33.64
C GLN A 48 -18.73 -82.63 34.64
N GLN A 49 -18.37 -83.66 35.40
CA GLN A 49 -17.24 -83.60 36.33
C GLN A 49 -15.91 -83.38 35.60
N LEU A 50 -15.68 -84.05 34.46
CA LEU A 50 -14.52 -83.81 33.61
C LEU A 50 -14.51 -82.39 33.03
N HIS A 51 -15.67 -81.87 32.65
CA HIS A 51 -15.79 -80.50 32.15
C HIS A 51 -15.48 -79.48 33.26
N GLU A 52 -16.04 -79.66 34.46
CA GLU A 52 -15.76 -78.81 35.62
C GLU A 52 -14.29 -78.92 36.04
N GLN A 53 -13.69 -80.11 36.09
CA GLN A 53 -12.26 -80.27 36.36
C GLN A 53 -11.38 -79.61 35.29
N ARG A 54 -11.75 -79.68 34.01
CA ARG A 54 -11.04 -78.95 32.94
C ARG A 54 -11.17 -77.45 33.12
N LYS A 55 -12.33 -76.97 33.55
CA LYS A 55 -12.59 -75.55 33.81
C LYS A 55 -11.78 -75.06 35.02
N THR A 56 -11.77 -75.81 36.13
CA THR A 56 -10.97 -75.46 37.31
C THR A 56 -9.47 -75.51 37.00
N ASN A 57 -8.98 -76.51 36.27
CA ASN A 57 -7.59 -76.57 35.85
C ASN A 57 -7.20 -75.41 34.91
N LYS A 58 -8.09 -74.98 34.01
CA LYS A 58 -7.87 -73.79 33.17
C LYS A 58 -7.80 -72.53 34.02
N LEU A 59 -8.74 -72.34 34.94
CA LEU A 59 -8.76 -71.19 35.85
C LEU A 59 -7.53 -71.17 36.77
N LEU A 60 -7.07 -72.32 37.26
CA LEU A 60 -5.88 -72.40 38.10
C LEU A 60 -4.60 -72.09 37.32
N LYS A 61 -4.50 -72.58 36.07
CA LYS A 61 -3.41 -72.18 35.17
C LYS A 61 -3.44 -70.69 34.86
N GLU A 62 -4.61 -70.13 34.62
CA GLU A 62 -4.79 -68.71 34.34
C GLU A 62 -4.47 -67.86 35.57
N ALA A 63 -4.90 -68.26 36.77
CA ALA A 63 -4.55 -67.62 38.03
C ALA A 63 -3.05 -67.66 38.31
N ASN A 64 -2.39 -68.80 38.09
CA ASN A 64 -0.94 -68.90 38.24
C ASN A 64 -0.21 -68.02 37.23
N ARG A 65 -0.65 -68.00 35.97
CA ARG A 65 -0.08 -67.12 34.94
C ARG A 65 -0.24 -65.65 35.30
N LEU A 66 -1.41 -65.24 35.79
CA LEU A 66 -1.66 -63.87 36.26
C LEU A 66 -0.81 -63.53 37.49
N HIS A 67 -0.62 -64.49 38.40
CA HIS A 67 0.24 -64.31 39.57
C HIS A 67 1.71 -64.14 39.18
N GLU A 68 2.22 -64.97 38.26
CA GLU A 68 3.56 -64.82 37.68
C GLU A 68 3.71 -63.46 36.98
N GLN A 69 2.74 -63.06 36.15
CA GLN A 69 2.75 -61.74 35.51
C GLN A 69 2.75 -60.59 36.53
N THR A 70 1.99 -60.72 37.62
CA THR A 70 1.96 -59.70 38.69
C THR A 70 3.30 -59.65 39.44
N LEU A 71 3.95 -60.80 39.67
CA LEU A 71 5.26 -60.85 40.31
C LEU A 71 6.34 -60.25 39.41
N GLU A 72 6.31 -60.55 38.10
CA GLU A 72 7.19 -59.93 37.11
C GLU A 72 6.97 -58.41 37.03
N GLU A 73 5.72 -57.94 37.00
CA GLU A 73 5.39 -56.51 37.04
C GLU A 73 5.85 -55.83 38.33
N GLN A 74 5.72 -56.50 39.49
CA GLN A 74 6.23 -55.98 40.76
C GLN A 74 7.76 -55.92 40.78
N GLN A 75 8.45 -56.96 40.28
CA GLN A 75 9.91 -56.97 40.18
C GLN A 75 10.39 -55.87 39.22
N HIS A 76 9.73 -55.71 38.08
CA HIS A 76 10.03 -54.66 37.11
C HIS A 76 9.78 -53.26 37.70
N THR A 77 8.68 -53.08 38.42
CA THR A 77 8.37 -51.80 39.10
C THR A 77 9.41 -51.49 40.17
N ASN A 78 9.83 -52.48 40.97
CA ASN A 78 10.88 -52.29 41.98
C ASN A 78 12.23 -51.96 41.33
N ALA A 79 12.59 -52.62 40.22
CA ALA A 79 13.81 -52.30 39.47
C ALA A 79 13.78 -50.86 38.94
N ILE A 80 12.64 -50.40 38.42
CA ILE A 80 12.46 -48.99 38.02
C ILE A 80 12.60 -48.05 39.22
N LEU A 81 12.02 -48.38 40.37
CA LEU A 81 12.11 -47.53 41.58
C LEU A 81 13.55 -47.45 42.11
N GLU A 82 14.31 -48.54 42.05
CA GLU A 82 15.73 -48.57 42.40
C GLU A 82 16.56 -47.71 41.43
N ASP A 83 16.32 -47.85 40.12
CA ASP A 83 16.97 -47.05 39.08
C ASP A 83 16.66 -45.56 39.26
N MET A 84 15.38 -45.20 39.46
CA MET A 84 14.96 -43.83 39.77
C MET A 84 15.60 -43.28 41.05
N SER A 85 15.77 -44.12 42.09
CA SER A 85 16.46 -43.70 43.31
C SER A 85 17.96 -43.46 43.04
N GLY A 86 18.58 -44.29 42.20
CA GLY A 86 19.93 -44.08 41.68
C GLY A 86 20.05 -42.76 40.94
N ASP A 87 19.15 -42.49 40.00
CA ASP A 87 19.08 -41.24 39.23
C ASP A 87 18.88 -40.03 40.13
N ILE A 88 17.97 -40.08 41.11
CA ILE A 88 17.76 -38.99 42.07
C ILE A 88 19.04 -38.70 42.86
N SER A 89 19.79 -39.74 43.25
CA SER A 89 21.05 -39.57 43.96
C SER A 89 22.13 -38.93 43.07
N THR A 90 22.19 -39.32 41.80
CA THR A 90 23.10 -38.78 40.79
C THR A 90 22.76 -37.32 40.50
N ILE A 91 21.49 -37.01 40.22
CA ILE A 91 21.00 -35.64 40.01
C ILE A 91 21.28 -34.77 41.22
N ARG A 92 21.09 -35.27 42.46
CA ARG A 92 21.40 -34.50 43.67
C ARG A 92 22.89 -34.18 43.75
N ASN A 93 23.76 -35.13 43.42
CA ASN A 93 25.20 -34.92 43.42
C ASN A 93 25.63 -33.95 42.31
N GLU A 94 25.05 -34.06 41.12
CA GLU A 94 25.27 -33.14 40.01
C GLU A 94 24.78 -31.72 40.32
N VAL A 95 23.62 -31.57 40.98
CA VAL A 95 23.12 -30.27 41.47
C VAL A 95 24.04 -29.70 42.56
N ALA A 96 24.55 -30.53 43.47
CA ALA A 96 25.50 -30.08 44.48
C ALA A 96 26.85 -29.64 43.87
N GLN A 97 27.33 -30.35 42.85
CA GLN A 97 28.53 -29.96 42.09
C GLN A 97 28.26 -28.68 41.29
N GLY A 98 27.16 -28.63 40.53
CA GLY A 98 26.74 -27.47 39.75
C GLY A 98 26.54 -26.22 40.60
N THR A 99 26.01 -26.33 41.82
CA THR A 99 25.90 -25.19 42.74
C THR A 99 27.25 -24.71 43.28
N GLN A 100 28.21 -25.61 43.52
CA GLN A 100 29.59 -25.22 43.86
C GLN A 100 30.31 -24.56 42.69
N GLU A 101 30.14 -25.09 41.49
CA GLU A 101 30.68 -24.51 40.26
C GLU A 101 30.07 -23.14 39.97
N LEU A 102 28.75 -22.99 40.13
CA LEU A 102 28.06 -21.71 40.05
C LEU A 102 28.58 -20.72 41.09
N LYS A 103 28.88 -21.15 42.31
CA LYS A 103 29.48 -20.28 43.33
C LYS A 103 30.90 -19.84 42.95
N LYS A 104 31.72 -20.74 42.40
CA LYS A 104 33.05 -20.41 41.88
C LYS A 104 32.96 -19.47 40.67
N ALA A 105 32.07 -19.75 39.73
CA ALA A 105 31.79 -18.92 38.56
C ALA A 105 31.26 -17.55 38.97
N ASN A 106 30.40 -17.45 39.99
CA ASN A 106 29.89 -16.19 40.50
C ASN A 106 30.98 -15.36 41.21
N ASN A 107 31.87 -16.02 41.96
CA ASN A 107 33.06 -15.35 42.52
C ASN A 107 34.00 -14.86 41.41
N GLN A 108 34.21 -15.66 40.36
CA GLN A 108 34.98 -15.25 39.18
C GLN A 108 34.31 -14.11 38.42
N LEU A 109 32.98 -14.14 38.26
CA LEU A 109 32.21 -13.05 37.68
C LEU A 109 32.30 -11.78 38.52
N THR A 110 32.27 -11.90 39.85
CA THR A 110 32.44 -10.74 40.74
C THR A 110 33.85 -10.15 40.58
N GLN A 111 34.88 -11.00 40.50
CA GLN A 111 36.26 -10.58 40.22
C GLN A 111 36.41 -9.96 38.82
N LEU A 112 35.80 -10.55 37.80
CA LEU A 112 35.78 -10.03 36.44
C LEU A 112 34.99 -8.73 36.34
N THR A 113 33.92 -8.57 37.12
CA THR A 113 33.14 -7.33 37.18
C THR A 113 33.94 -6.22 37.86
N ALA A 114 34.65 -6.54 38.95
CA ALA A 114 35.57 -5.60 39.59
C ALA A 114 36.75 -5.24 38.66
N ALA A 115 37.34 -6.23 37.98
CA ALA A 115 38.39 -6.02 37.00
C ALA A 115 37.87 -5.24 35.78
N SER A 116 36.65 -5.50 35.31
CA SER A 116 36.01 -4.76 34.23
C SER A 116 35.70 -3.34 34.64
N ALA A 117 35.27 -3.09 35.88
CA ALA A 117 35.05 -1.74 36.39
C ALA A 117 36.36 -0.96 36.47
N GLU A 118 37.45 -1.62 36.88
CA GLU A 118 38.79 -1.03 36.89
C GLU A 118 39.32 -0.81 35.47
N ILE A 119 39.16 -1.76 34.55
CA ILE A 119 39.49 -1.60 33.13
C ILE A 119 38.64 -0.50 32.50
N SER A 120 37.35 -0.41 32.79
CA SER A 120 36.49 0.68 32.30
C SER A 120 36.89 2.03 32.88
N ARG A 121 37.32 2.08 34.14
CA ARG A 121 37.88 3.30 34.74
C ARG A 121 39.20 3.69 34.08
N GLN A 122 40.10 2.73 33.87
CA GLN A 122 41.37 2.94 33.17
C GLN A 122 41.16 3.30 31.70
N LEU A 123 40.18 2.70 31.01
CA LEU A 123 39.77 3.04 29.66
C LEU A 123 39.07 4.37 29.60
N ASN A 124 38.30 4.80 30.60
CA ASN A 124 37.74 6.15 30.62
C ASN A 124 38.81 7.21 30.88
N ILE A 125 39.81 6.91 31.71
CA ILE A 125 40.97 7.79 31.92
C ILE A 125 41.84 7.82 30.66
N GLN A 126 42.11 6.66 30.05
CA GLN A 126 42.86 6.56 28.80
C GLN A 126 42.10 7.14 27.62
N ASN A 127 40.78 6.94 27.50
CA ASN A 127 39.95 7.55 26.46
C ASN A 127 39.75 9.04 26.71
N GLY A 128 39.74 9.51 27.96
CA GLY A 128 39.81 10.93 28.28
C GLY A 128 41.13 11.53 27.80
N LEU A 129 42.26 10.87 28.11
CA LEU A 129 43.59 11.28 27.65
C LEU A 129 43.81 11.07 26.14
N ILE A 130 43.21 10.06 25.51
CA ILE A 130 43.28 9.77 24.07
C ILE A 130 42.28 10.63 23.30
N ALA A 131 41.17 11.07 23.89
CA ALA A 131 40.31 12.08 23.29
C ALA A 131 41.00 13.45 23.37
N GLU A 132 41.61 13.80 24.51
CA GLU A 132 42.30 15.08 24.67
C GLU A 132 43.60 15.14 23.84
N VAL A 133 44.46 14.12 23.91
CA VAL A 133 45.66 14.01 23.06
C VAL A 133 45.31 13.65 21.61
N GLY A 134 44.25 12.88 21.37
CA GLY A 134 43.82 12.52 20.02
C GLY A 134 43.18 13.69 19.30
N ASP A 135 42.41 14.53 19.98
CA ASP A 135 41.89 15.78 19.42
C ASP A 135 43.03 16.78 19.25
N GLU A 136 43.96 16.93 20.19
CA GLU A 136 45.12 17.82 20.01
C GLU A 136 46.09 17.35 18.91
N VAL A 137 46.35 16.05 18.80
CA VAL A 137 47.20 15.47 17.74
C VAL A 137 46.47 15.45 16.41
N HIS A 138 45.16 15.22 16.38
CA HIS A 138 44.35 15.33 15.18
C HIS A 138 44.29 16.79 14.72
N GLN A 139 44.05 17.73 15.63
CA GLN A 139 44.07 19.17 15.37
C GLN A 139 45.45 19.60 14.87
N ALA A 140 46.55 19.17 15.49
CA ALA A 140 47.90 19.47 15.03
C ALA A 140 48.20 18.87 13.65
N ARG A 141 47.74 17.64 13.36
CA ARG A 141 47.86 17.02 12.03
C ARG A 141 47.02 17.74 10.98
N VAL A 142 45.82 18.18 11.34
CA VAL A 142 44.91 18.94 10.49
C VAL A 142 45.50 20.32 10.20
N ASP A 143 45.99 21.02 11.22
CA ASP A 143 46.65 22.33 11.09
C ASP A 143 47.93 22.23 10.23
N GLN A 144 48.73 21.18 10.44
CA GLN A 144 49.90 20.90 9.63
C GLN A 144 49.52 20.58 8.17
N ALA A 145 48.46 19.78 7.95
CA ALA A 145 47.94 19.50 6.61
C ALA A 145 47.41 20.78 5.93
N TYR A 146 46.70 21.65 6.66
CA TYR A 146 46.27 22.96 6.15
C TYR A 146 47.44 23.85 5.75
N GLN A 147 48.50 23.91 6.55
CA GLN A 147 49.70 24.68 6.22
C GLN A 147 50.41 24.12 4.99
N PHE A 148 50.61 22.80 4.91
CA PHE A 148 51.20 22.16 3.73
C PHE A 148 50.36 22.35 2.47
N PHE A 149 49.04 22.18 2.58
CA PHE A 149 48.12 22.38 1.46
C PHE A 149 48.08 23.85 1.02
N ALA A 150 48.12 24.80 1.95
CA ALA A 150 48.20 26.22 1.63
C ALA A 150 49.49 26.57 0.86
N GLN A 151 50.63 26.00 1.25
CA GLN A 151 51.89 26.17 0.52
C GLN A 151 51.85 25.47 -0.85
N TRP A 152 51.34 24.23 -0.91
CA TRP A 152 51.23 23.48 -2.15
C TRP A 152 50.32 24.17 -3.18
N ARG A 153 49.18 24.75 -2.76
CA ARG A 153 48.30 25.53 -3.64
C ARG A 153 48.97 26.71 -4.34
N GLN A 154 50.07 27.24 -3.78
CA GLN A 154 50.82 28.34 -4.39
C GLN A 154 51.75 27.86 -5.53
N THR A 155 52.06 26.56 -5.60
CA THR A 155 52.86 25.94 -6.66
C THR A 155 52.10 25.90 -8.00
N PRO A 156 52.78 25.74 -9.15
CA PRO A 156 52.11 25.59 -10.45
C PRO A 156 51.06 24.46 -10.46
N ASP A 157 51.41 23.30 -9.91
CA ASP A 157 50.50 22.15 -9.79
C ASP A 157 49.28 22.47 -8.92
N GLY A 158 49.50 23.15 -7.79
CA GLY A 158 48.44 23.58 -6.89
C GLY A 158 47.47 24.58 -7.52
N ARG A 159 47.95 25.45 -8.43
CA ARG A 159 47.09 26.36 -9.20
C ARG A 159 46.22 25.61 -10.20
N VAL A 160 46.78 24.67 -10.96
CA VAL A 160 46.01 23.85 -11.91
C VAL A 160 44.95 23.02 -11.17
N TYR A 161 45.30 22.46 -10.02
CA TYR A 161 44.32 21.79 -9.16
C TYR A 161 43.22 22.74 -8.68
N THR A 162 43.56 23.95 -8.25
CA THR A 162 42.56 24.92 -7.76
C THR A 162 41.58 25.31 -8.87
N GLU A 163 42.07 25.60 -10.08
CA GLU A 163 41.23 25.86 -11.26
C GLU A 163 40.37 24.65 -11.66
N TRP A 164 40.89 23.44 -11.50
CA TRP A 164 40.11 22.21 -11.69
C TRP A 164 39.06 22.05 -10.58
N ALA A 165 39.42 22.29 -9.31
CA ALA A 165 38.55 22.13 -8.16
C ALA A 165 37.38 23.11 -8.19
N ASP A 166 37.61 24.37 -8.59
CA ASP A 166 36.55 25.36 -8.77
C ASP A 166 35.56 24.92 -9.85
N ARG A 167 36.07 24.42 -10.99
CA ARG A 167 35.23 23.84 -12.06
C ARG A 167 34.50 22.59 -11.61
N ALA A 168 35.15 21.74 -10.82
CA ALA A 168 34.59 20.50 -10.31
C ALA A 168 33.48 20.78 -9.29
N GLN A 169 33.66 21.74 -8.38
CA GLN A 169 32.63 22.17 -7.43
C GLN A 169 31.43 22.78 -8.16
N ALA A 170 31.65 23.69 -9.11
CA ALA A 170 30.58 24.25 -9.93
C ALA A 170 29.84 23.17 -10.72
N TRP A 171 30.57 22.16 -11.23
CA TRP A 171 29.97 21.02 -11.90
C TRP A 171 29.15 20.17 -10.94
N LEU A 172 29.64 19.88 -9.72
CA LEU A 172 29.01 19.01 -8.72
C LEU A 172 27.64 19.51 -8.25
N GLU A 173 27.41 20.83 -8.21
CA GLU A 173 26.16 21.42 -7.70
C GLU A 173 24.92 20.84 -8.40
N ARG A 174 24.94 20.78 -9.74
CA ARG A 174 23.78 20.35 -10.53
C ARG A 174 23.48 18.85 -10.42
N PRO A 175 24.41 17.92 -10.70
CA PRO A 175 24.17 16.49 -10.56
C PRO A 175 23.80 16.10 -9.14
N THR A 176 24.40 16.74 -8.12
CA THR A 176 24.07 16.48 -6.72
C THR A 176 22.64 16.91 -6.39
N ALA A 177 22.21 18.09 -6.83
CA ALA A 177 20.83 18.57 -6.62
C ALA A 177 19.79 17.65 -7.29
N LEU A 178 20.07 17.21 -8.53
CA LEU A 178 19.19 16.29 -9.25
C LEU A 178 19.17 14.90 -8.60
N LEU A 179 20.33 14.38 -8.18
CA LEU A 179 20.43 13.12 -7.46
C LEU A 179 19.63 13.15 -6.15
N GLN A 180 19.72 14.24 -5.37
CA GLN A 180 18.94 14.41 -4.14
C GLN A 180 17.42 14.37 -4.40
N ARG A 181 16.96 14.98 -5.50
CA ARG A 181 15.53 14.92 -5.90
C ARG A 181 15.10 13.49 -6.22
N ILE A 182 15.92 12.74 -6.96
CA ILE A 182 15.65 11.34 -7.28
C ILE A 182 15.65 10.47 -6.03
N ILE A 183 16.60 10.66 -5.11
CA ILE A 183 16.63 9.96 -3.81
C ILE A 183 15.35 10.27 -3.02
N ALA A 184 14.94 11.53 -2.91
CA ALA A 184 13.70 11.92 -2.23
C ALA A 184 12.46 11.29 -2.90
N ALA A 185 12.44 11.15 -4.22
CA ALA A 185 11.37 10.46 -4.94
C ALA A 185 11.38 8.94 -4.62
N ARG A 186 12.55 8.31 -4.57
CA ARG A 186 12.69 6.90 -4.15
C ARG A 186 12.25 6.68 -2.70
N GLU A 187 12.56 7.58 -1.79
CA GLU A 187 12.11 7.51 -0.39
C GLU A 187 10.58 7.55 -0.29
N LYS A 188 9.93 8.43 -1.07
CA LYS A 188 8.46 8.47 -1.16
C LYS A 188 7.90 7.14 -1.68
N ASP A 189 8.51 6.55 -2.69
CA ASP A 189 8.11 5.26 -3.24
C ASP A 189 8.33 4.10 -2.25
N ALA A 190 9.46 4.07 -1.54
CA ALA A 190 9.75 3.08 -0.49
C ALA A 190 8.71 3.17 0.65
N TYR A 191 8.39 4.39 1.09
CA TYR A 191 7.36 4.62 2.09
C TYR A 191 5.99 4.17 1.60
N ALA A 192 5.59 4.55 0.38
CA ALA A 192 4.30 4.16 -0.19
C ALA A 192 4.17 2.63 -0.32
N TYR A 193 5.24 1.95 -0.74
CA TYR A 193 5.28 0.49 -0.80
C TYR A 193 5.16 -0.14 0.59
N ALA A 194 5.89 0.36 1.58
CA ALA A 194 5.81 -0.13 2.95
C ALA A 194 4.40 0.05 3.54
N VAL A 195 3.77 1.22 3.32
CA VAL A 195 2.40 1.49 3.75
C VAL A 195 1.42 0.55 3.06
N ALA A 196 1.53 0.31 1.76
CA ALA A 196 0.66 -0.62 1.04
C ALA A 196 0.80 -2.06 1.57
N GLN A 197 2.00 -2.49 1.94
CA GLN A 197 2.22 -3.81 2.55
C GLN A 197 1.62 -3.88 3.96
N LEU A 198 1.75 -2.82 4.75
CA LEU A 198 1.13 -2.73 6.08
C LEU A 198 -0.40 -2.70 6.00
N GLU A 199 -0.97 -2.01 5.00
CA GLU A 199 -2.41 -1.92 4.76
C GLU A 199 -3.01 -3.27 4.34
N LYS A 200 -2.27 -4.14 3.63
CA LYS A 200 -2.73 -5.51 3.31
C LYS A 200 -2.99 -6.37 4.55
N HIS A 201 -2.27 -6.11 5.65
CA HIS A 201 -2.45 -6.81 6.91
C HIS A 201 -3.46 -6.13 7.85
N ARG A 202 -4.03 -5.00 7.43
CA ARG A 202 -5.05 -4.27 8.21
C ARG A 202 -6.32 -5.10 8.42
N GLY A 203 -6.67 -5.96 7.46
CA GLY A 203 -7.84 -6.85 7.54
C GLY A 203 -7.72 -7.99 8.57
N GLU A 204 -6.51 -8.28 9.07
CA GLU A 204 -6.30 -9.33 10.08
C GLU A 204 -6.75 -8.90 11.49
N PHE A 205 -6.90 -7.58 11.75
CA PHE A 205 -7.13 -7.06 13.11
C PHE A 205 -8.05 -5.82 13.13
N GLY A 206 -9.34 -6.00 12.83
CA GLY A 206 -10.44 -5.07 13.17
C GLY A 206 -10.45 -3.72 12.44
N GLU A 207 -11.49 -3.48 11.63
CA GLU A 207 -11.61 -2.30 10.75
C GLU A 207 -11.73 -0.94 11.45
N ASP A 208 -11.97 -0.89 12.77
CA ASP A 208 -12.55 0.29 13.44
C ASP A 208 -11.59 1.39 13.93
N SER A 209 -10.26 1.24 13.81
CA SER A 209 -9.34 2.09 14.61
C SER A 209 -8.67 3.28 13.91
N ILE A 210 -8.85 3.52 12.60
CA ILE A 210 -8.18 4.66 11.92
C ILE A 210 -9.20 5.53 11.17
N ARG A 211 -9.64 6.63 11.80
CA ARG A 211 -10.40 7.70 11.14
C ARG A 211 -9.44 8.65 10.41
N TYR A 212 -9.32 8.47 9.10
CA TYR A 212 -8.59 9.40 8.24
C TYR A 212 -9.33 10.73 8.12
N LYS A 213 -8.59 11.84 7.98
CA LYS A 213 -9.20 13.11 7.58
C LYS A 213 -9.71 12.99 6.15
N GLN A 214 -10.97 13.35 5.94
CA GLN A 214 -11.60 13.36 4.62
C GLN A 214 -11.06 14.52 3.78
N TYR A 215 -10.85 14.28 2.49
CA TYR A 215 -10.42 15.32 1.57
C TYR A 215 -11.58 16.27 1.24
N PRO A 216 -11.35 17.60 1.25
CA PRO A 216 -12.35 18.57 0.82
C PRO A 216 -12.65 18.43 -0.67
N ALA A 217 -13.89 18.73 -1.06
CA ALA A 217 -14.31 18.72 -2.46
C ALA A 217 -13.52 19.76 -3.28
N LYS A 218 -13.18 19.39 -4.53
CA LYS A 218 -12.42 20.27 -5.44
C LYS A 218 -13.25 21.53 -5.76
N PRO A 219 -12.69 22.74 -5.65
CA PRO A 219 -13.40 23.97 -5.98
C PRO A 219 -13.72 24.03 -7.49
N LEU A 220 -14.98 24.30 -7.81
CA LEU A 220 -15.47 24.42 -9.18
C LEU A 220 -15.01 25.75 -9.81
N PRO A 221 -14.68 25.77 -11.11
CA PRO A 221 -14.36 27.01 -11.81
C PRO A 221 -15.57 27.96 -11.81
N PRO A 222 -15.35 29.28 -11.69
CA PRO A 222 -16.44 30.25 -11.77
C PRO A 222 -17.10 30.21 -13.15
N ALA A 223 -18.43 30.31 -13.20
CA ALA A 223 -19.16 30.38 -14.45
C ALA A 223 -18.82 31.69 -15.19
N PRO A 224 -18.67 31.67 -16.53
CA PRO A 224 -18.35 32.87 -17.30
C PRO A 224 -19.46 33.93 -17.17
N SER A 225 -19.08 35.21 -17.16
CA SER A 225 -20.02 36.32 -16.95
C SER A 225 -21.04 36.47 -18.09
N GLN A 226 -22.22 35.86 -17.97
CA GLN A 226 -23.29 35.95 -18.98
C GLN A 226 -24.00 37.31 -19.04
N LYS A 227 -23.62 38.29 -18.21
CA LYS A 227 -24.28 39.60 -18.12
C LYS A 227 -24.19 40.42 -19.41
N TYR A 228 -23.17 40.16 -20.24
CA TYR A 228 -22.88 40.92 -21.46
C TYR A 228 -23.95 40.75 -22.55
N ASN A 229 -24.31 39.52 -22.89
CA ASN A 229 -25.20 39.24 -24.03
C ASN A 229 -26.62 39.80 -23.84
N ARG A 230 -27.09 39.93 -22.59
CA ARG A 230 -28.47 40.31 -22.29
C ARG A 230 -28.73 41.82 -22.40
N ARG A 231 -27.70 42.66 -22.22
CA ARG A 231 -27.84 44.13 -22.21
C ARG A 231 -27.79 44.71 -23.63
N GLU A 232 -26.95 44.14 -24.50
CA GLU A 232 -26.80 44.55 -25.90
C GLU A 232 -28.05 44.18 -26.74
N ASP A 233 -28.62 42.99 -26.50
CA ASP A 233 -29.88 42.54 -27.12
C ASP A 233 -31.08 43.43 -26.78
N ASN A 234 -31.17 43.90 -25.53
CA ASN A 234 -32.29 44.73 -25.09
C ASN A 234 -32.20 46.16 -25.66
N LEU A 235 -31.00 46.72 -25.77
CA LEU A 235 -30.78 48.04 -26.38
C LEU A 235 -31.03 48.03 -27.90
N GLN A 236 -30.62 46.97 -28.61
CA GLN A 236 -30.94 46.82 -30.03
C GLN A 236 -32.45 46.64 -30.25
N LYS A 237 -33.10 45.77 -29.46
CA LYS A 237 -34.56 45.59 -29.55
C LYS A 237 -35.32 46.89 -29.28
N PHE A 238 -34.90 47.67 -28.28
CA PHE A 238 -35.50 48.97 -27.99
C PHE A 238 -35.31 49.96 -29.14
N GLY A 239 -34.08 50.09 -29.68
CA GLY A 239 -33.79 50.99 -30.80
C GLY A 239 -34.56 50.64 -32.08
N ILE A 240 -34.67 49.35 -32.40
CA ILE A 240 -35.45 48.87 -33.55
C ILE A 240 -36.94 49.13 -33.34
N THR A 241 -37.47 48.90 -32.12
CA THR A 241 -38.89 49.13 -31.81
C THR A 241 -39.27 50.60 -31.96
N VAL A 242 -38.43 51.52 -31.46
CA VAL A 242 -38.66 52.97 -31.59
C VAL A 242 -38.60 53.40 -33.07
N ALA A 243 -37.66 52.87 -33.86
CA ALA A 243 -37.57 53.16 -35.29
C ALA A 243 -38.79 52.66 -36.07
N ILE A 244 -39.30 51.46 -35.76
CA ILE A 244 -40.50 50.90 -36.38
C ILE A 244 -41.74 51.73 -36.04
N LEU A 245 -41.92 52.11 -34.76
CA LEU A 245 -43.06 52.94 -34.33
C LEU A 245 -43.05 54.31 -35.02
N PHE A 246 -41.87 54.92 -35.18
CA PHE A 246 -41.74 56.18 -35.90
C PHE A 246 -42.08 56.04 -37.39
N LEU A 247 -41.60 54.97 -38.05
CA LEU A 247 -41.92 54.68 -39.46
C LEU A 247 -43.42 54.48 -39.66
N ILE A 248 -44.08 53.75 -38.76
CA ILE A 248 -45.54 53.57 -38.78
C ILE A 248 -46.23 54.94 -38.64
N GLY A 249 -45.77 55.80 -37.74
CA GLY A 249 -46.30 57.16 -37.59
C GLY A 249 -46.22 57.98 -38.88
N VAL A 250 -45.08 57.92 -39.60
CA VAL A 250 -44.91 58.59 -40.90
C VAL A 250 -45.85 58.02 -41.95
N ILE A 251 -45.99 56.70 -42.04
CA ILE A 251 -46.89 56.04 -43.00
C ILE A 251 -48.35 56.44 -42.74
N VAL A 252 -48.79 56.39 -41.49
CA VAL A 252 -50.15 56.80 -41.10
C VAL A 252 -50.38 58.27 -41.44
N TYR A 253 -49.42 59.14 -41.17
CA TYR A 253 -49.52 60.56 -41.52
C TYR A 253 -49.60 60.78 -43.03
N CYS A 254 -48.81 60.06 -43.84
CA CYS A 254 -48.90 60.10 -45.30
C CYS A 254 -50.27 59.64 -45.81
N ILE A 255 -50.84 58.57 -45.24
CA ILE A 255 -52.18 58.08 -45.60
C ILE A 255 -53.26 59.09 -45.24
N VAL A 256 -53.19 59.69 -44.04
CA VAL A 256 -54.12 60.73 -43.61
C VAL A 256 -54.00 61.97 -44.50
N GLY A 257 -52.77 62.42 -44.81
CA GLY A 257 -52.50 63.53 -45.71
C GLY A 257 -53.02 63.28 -47.12
N LEU A 258 -52.79 62.09 -47.69
CA LEU A 258 -53.35 61.68 -48.98
C LEU A 258 -54.88 61.66 -48.94
N ARG A 259 -55.48 61.23 -47.83
CA ARG A 259 -56.94 61.21 -47.67
C ARG A 259 -57.53 62.63 -47.60
N THR A 260 -56.93 63.55 -46.86
CA THR A 260 -57.37 64.96 -46.84
C THR A 260 -57.23 65.59 -48.22
N ILE A 261 -56.09 65.36 -48.91
CA ILE A 261 -55.90 65.80 -50.30
C ILE A 261 -57.01 65.25 -51.19
N TYR A 262 -57.31 63.95 -51.10
CA TYR A 262 -58.34 63.30 -51.92
C TYR A 262 -59.76 63.81 -51.61
N GLN A 263 -60.08 64.06 -50.34
CA GLN A 263 -61.38 64.59 -49.93
C GLN A 263 -61.60 66.03 -50.37
N ASP A 264 -60.58 66.88 -50.30
CA ASP A 264 -60.67 68.25 -50.81
C ASP A 264 -60.73 68.28 -52.35
N TYR A 265 -60.04 67.36 -53.03
CA TYR A 265 -60.02 67.27 -54.49
C TYR A 265 -61.36 66.90 -55.14
N PHE A 266 -62.13 66.03 -54.50
CA PHE A 266 -63.39 65.52 -55.07
C PHE A 266 -64.64 66.31 -54.64
N GLY A 267 -64.49 67.32 -53.77
CA GLY A 267 -65.62 68.07 -53.22
C GLY A 267 -65.83 69.49 -53.75
N LYS A 268 -64.81 70.15 -54.32
CA LYS A 268 -64.92 71.54 -54.83
C LYS A 268 -64.01 71.78 -56.05
N PRO A 269 -64.41 72.61 -57.03
CA PRO A 269 -63.53 73.00 -58.12
C PRO A 269 -62.51 74.02 -57.61
N GLN A 270 -61.38 73.55 -57.08
CA GLN A 270 -60.24 74.40 -56.75
C GLN A 270 -59.24 74.46 -57.90
N GLY A 271 -58.64 75.63 -58.10
CA GLY A 271 -57.71 75.92 -59.19
C GLY A 271 -56.41 75.13 -59.07
N ILE A 272 -55.83 74.77 -60.22
CA ILE A 272 -54.60 73.98 -60.41
C ILE A 272 -53.41 74.46 -59.54
N PHE A 273 -53.41 75.74 -59.13
CA PHE A 273 -52.37 76.33 -58.29
C PHE A 273 -52.34 75.80 -56.83
N ASP A 274 -53.50 75.52 -56.24
CA ASP A 274 -53.57 75.03 -54.84
C ASP A 274 -53.06 73.58 -54.74
N THR A 275 -53.18 72.81 -55.80
CA THR A 275 -52.67 71.43 -55.85
C THR A 275 -51.15 71.38 -55.95
N ILE A 276 -50.58 72.23 -56.81
CA ILE A 276 -49.14 72.27 -57.04
C ILE A 276 -48.44 72.78 -55.77
N SER A 277 -49.03 73.77 -55.06
CA SER A 277 -48.46 74.29 -53.81
C SER A 277 -48.49 73.23 -52.69
N LEU A 278 -49.56 72.45 -52.57
CA LEU A 278 -49.65 71.36 -51.58
C LEU A 278 -48.67 70.22 -51.89
N GLY A 279 -48.50 69.87 -53.18
CA GLY A 279 -47.52 68.87 -53.61
C GLY A 279 -46.08 69.30 -53.33
N ILE A 280 -45.74 70.57 -53.55
CA ILE A 280 -44.43 71.13 -53.23
C ILE A 280 -44.20 71.16 -51.71
N ALA A 281 -45.20 71.56 -50.91
CA ALA A 281 -45.10 71.55 -49.46
C ALA A 281 -44.88 70.13 -48.91
N PHE A 282 -45.51 69.11 -49.51
CA PHE A 282 -45.32 67.71 -49.15
C PHE A 282 -43.89 67.22 -49.49
N ILE A 283 -43.36 67.59 -50.67
CA ILE A 283 -41.98 67.26 -51.07
C ILE A 283 -40.96 67.94 -50.15
N ILE A 284 -41.17 69.22 -49.79
CA ILE A 284 -40.30 69.95 -48.86
C ILE A 284 -40.32 69.31 -47.47
N MET A 285 -41.49 68.91 -46.98
CA MET A 285 -41.61 68.18 -45.71
C MET A 285 -40.85 66.84 -45.74
N ILE A 286 -40.98 66.05 -46.81
CA ILE A 286 -40.19 64.82 -46.97
C ILE A 286 -38.69 65.12 -46.99
N ALA A 287 -38.28 66.19 -47.69
CA ALA A 287 -36.88 66.60 -47.78
C ALA A 287 -36.30 67.08 -46.43
N ILE A 288 -37.12 67.58 -45.50
CA ILE A 288 -36.68 67.99 -44.15
C ILE A 288 -36.69 66.81 -43.17
N VAL A 289 -37.70 65.94 -43.26
CA VAL A 289 -37.87 64.80 -42.33
C VAL A 289 -36.89 63.67 -42.66
N SER A 290 -36.61 63.41 -43.94
CA SER A 290 -35.74 62.29 -44.37
C SER A 290 -34.29 62.41 -43.85
N PRO A 291 -33.61 63.58 -43.89
CA PRO A 291 -32.27 63.75 -43.32
C PRO A 291 -32.24 63.53 -41.80
N PHE A 292 -33.31 63.89 -41.08
CA PHE A 292 -33.40 63.71 -39.64
C PHE A 292 -33.49 62.22 -39.27
N ILE A 293 -34.25 61.44 -40.04
CA ILE A 293 -34.33 59.98 -39.90
C ILE A 293 -32.97 59.33 -40.19
N ILE A 294 -32.32 59.72 -41.29
CA ILE A 294 -31.00 59.19 -41.67
C ILE A 294 -29.96 59.52 -40.59
N GLY A 295 -29.99 60.76 -40.06
CA GLY A 295 -29.11 61.20 -38.98
C GLY A 295 -29.32 60.45 -37.66
N ALA A 296 -30.57 60.20 -37.27
CA ALA A 296 -30.88 59.42 -36.06
C ALA A 296 -30.42 57.95 -36.20
N VAL A 297 -30.65 57.32 -37.36
CA VAL A 297 -30.20 55.95 -37.64
C VAL A 297 -28.67 55.88 -37.64
N TRP A 298 -27.98 56.86 -38.25
CA TRP A 298 -26.51 56.92 -38.22
C TRP A 298 -25.95 57.16 -36.81
N GLY A 299 -26.58 58.04 -36.01
CA GLY A 299 -26.21 58.29 -34.62
C GLY A 299 -26.34 57.04 -33.76
N ILE A 300 -27.44 56.30 -33.88
CA ILE A 300 -27.67 55.02 -33.20
C ILE A 300 -26.62 53.99 -33.64
N LYS A 301 -26.34 53.90 -34.95
CA LYS A 301 -25.34 52.96 -35.50
C LYS A 301 -23.91 53.25 -35.01
N LYS A 302 -23.60 54.51 -34.66
CA LYS A 302 -22.27 54.93 -34.17
C LYS A 302 -22.09 54.78 -32.66
N ILE A 303 -23.15 54.97 -31.87
CA ILE A 303 -23.11 54.95 -30.40
C ILE A 303 -23.17 53.51 -29.84
N ILE A 304 -23.98 52.63 -30.42
CA ILE A 304 -24.10 51.21 -29.99
C ILE A 304 -22.74 50.49 -29.94
N PRO A 305 -21.88 50.54 -30.97
CA PRO A 305 -20.60 49.83 -30.93
C PRO A 305 -19.57 50.43 -29.95
N GLN A 306 -19.75 51.67 -29.47
CA GLN A 306 -18.86 52.26 -28.46
C GLN A 306 -19.21 51.84 -27.04
N ILE A 307 -20.51 51.73 -26.72
CA ILE A 307 -21.00 51.25 -25.41
C ILE A 307 -20.72 49.73 -25.24
N GLY A 308 -20.82 48.95 -26.32
CA GLY A 308 -20.45 47.53 -26.31
C GLY A 308 -18.97 47.28 -26.02
N LYS A 309 -18.06 48.18 -26.47
CA LYS A 309 -16.61 48.04 -26.26
C LYS A 309 -16.14 48.35 -24.84
N THR A 310 -16.74 49.33 -24.16
CA THR A 310 -16.42 49.63 -22.75
C THR A 310 -16.95 48.56 -21.81
N SER A 311 -18.18 48.10 -22.03
CA SER A 311 -18.76 47.00 -21.23
C SER A 311 -18.03 45.67 -21.45
N LYS A 312 -17.52 45.39 -22.65
CA LYS A 312 -16.72 44.18 -22.92
C LYS A 312 -15.40 44.18 -22.16
N ARG A 313 -14.72 45.33 -22.09
CA ARG A 313 -13.46 45.48 -21.34
C ARG A 313 -13.64 45.36 -19.82
N GLU A 314 -14.79 45.79 -19.29
CA GLU A 314 -15.11 45.62 -17.87
C GLU A 314 -15.43 44.15 -17.54
N ALA A 315 -16.19 43.46 -18.39
CA ALA A 315 -16.46 42.02 -18.24
C ALA A 315 -15.17 41.19 -18.35
N GLU A 316 -14.28 41.50 -19.30
CA GLU A 316 -12.96 40.85 -19.42
C GLU A 316 -12.09 41.08 -18.18
N ARG A 317 -12.18 42.26 -17.54
CA ARG A 317 -11.48 42.55 -16.27
C ARG A 317 -12.08 41.79 -15.09
N GLU A 318 -13.40 41.68 -15.01
CA GLU A 318 -14.09 40.88 -13.99
C GLU A 318 -13.77 39.38 -14.14
N ASP A 319 -13.79 38.84 -15.36
CA ASP A 319 -13.45 37.45 -15.64
C ASP A 319 -11.96 37.17 -15.36
N ALA A 320 -11.06 38.10 -15.68
CA ALA A 320 -9.64 37.99 -15.30
C ALA A 320 -9.43 38.04 -13.78
N ALA A 321 -10.13 38.92 -13.07
CA ALA A 321 -10.07 38.99 -11.60
C ALA A 321 -10.62 37.70 -10.95
N ASN A 322 -11.71 37.14 -11.49
CA ASN A 322 -12.27 35.87 -11.05
C ASN A 322 -11.32 34.69 -11.33
N ALA A 323 -10.61 34.69 -12.45
CA ALA A 323 -9.59 33.69 -12.77
C ALA A 323 -8.42 33.73 -11.78
N VAL A 324 -7.92 34.92 -11.44
CA VAL A 324 -6.85 35.10 -10.44
C VAL A 324 -7.33 34.66 -9.04
N ALA A 325 -8.54 35.04 -8.64
CA ALA A 325 -9.13 34.60 -7.39
C ALA A 325 -9.29 33.06 -7.33
N TYR A 326 -9.73 32.44 -8.43
CA TYR A 326 -9.83 30.99 -8.56
C TYR A 326 -8.47 30.30 -8.44
N GLN A 327 -7.43 30.83 -9.09
CA GLN A 327 -6.06 30.30 -8.95
C GLN A 327 -5.58 30.34 -7.49
N LYS A 328 -5.85 31.43 -6.77
CA LYS A 328 -5.50 31.55 -5.35
C LYS A 328 -6.24 30.53 -4.48
N ILE A 329 -7.53 30.31 -4.74
CA ILE A 329 -8.34 29.28 -4.06
C ILE A 329 -7.80 27.88 -4.37
N LEU A 330 -7.36 27.63 -5.61
CA LEU A 330 -6.83 26.35 -6.04
C LEU A 330 -5.46 26.07 -5.40
N GLN A 331 -4.60 27.08 -5.24
CA GLN A 331 -3.36 26.97 -4.48
C GLN A 331 -3.61 26.68 -2.99
N GLN A 332 -4.55 27.37 -2.36
CA GLN A 332 -4.96 27.10 -0.97
C GLN A 332 -5.53 25.68 -0.80
N TYR A 333 -6.31 25.22 -1.79
CA TYR A 333 -6.81 23.85 -1.82
C TYR A 333 -5.68 22.83 -1.91
N GLN A 334 -4.68 23.03 -2.79
CA GLN A 334 -3.50 22.17 -2.89
C GLN A 334 -2.69 22.14 -1.59
N GLN A 335 -2.50 23.28 -0.93
CA GLN A 335 -1.85 23.35 0.38
C GLN A 335 -2.64 22.59 1.45
N THR A 336 -3.98 22.71 1.44
CA THR A 336 -4.85 21.99 2.38
C THR A 336 -4.81 20.47 2.14
N LEU A 337 -4.77 20.04 0.87
CA LEU A 337 -4.56 18.63 0.52
C LEU A 337 -3.22 18.12 1.07
N ALA A 338 -2.13 18.87 0.88
CA ALA A 338 -0.81 18.50 1.39
C ALA A 338 -0.78 18.40 2.93
N ASP A 339 -1.44 19.31 3.65
CA ASP A 339 -1.55 19.26 5.12
C ASP A 339 -2.41 18.06 5.59
N ILE A 340 -3.47 17.72 4.86
CA ILE A 340 -4.27 16.53 5.14
C ILE A 340 -3.48 15.25 4.87
N ASP A 341 -2.73 15.20 3.76
CA ASP A 341 -1.86 14.08 3.42
C ASP A 341 -0.80 13.86 4.49
N GLU A 342 -0.17 14.93 4.96
CA GLU A 342 0.84 14.89 6.01
C GLU A 342 0.23 14.43 7.34
N LYS A 343 -0.95 14.92 7.73
CA LYS A 343 -1.64 14.46 8.94
C LYS A 343 -2.05 12.99 8.84
N ASN A 344 -2.57 12.55 7.70
CA ASN A 344 -2.92 11.16 7.46
C ASN A 344 -1.67 10.25 7.44
N ARG A 345 -0.53 10.76 6.97
CA ARG A 345 0.78 10.10 7.02
C ARG A 345 1.25 9.93 8.47
N GLN A 346 1.13 10.97 9.29
CA GLN A 346 1.48 10.92 10.72
C GLN A 346 0.59 9.95 11.50
N ILE A 347 -0.73 9.97 11.27
CA ILE A 347 -1.68 9.03 11.89
C ILE A 347 -1.31 7.58 11.53
N ARG A 348 -1.00 7.30 10.25
CA ARG A 348 -0.53 5.98 9.81
C ARG A 348 0.79 5.59 10.46
N ALA A 349 1.77 6.50 10.44
CA ALA A 349 3.08 6.24 11.02
C ALA A 349 2.97 5.91 12.51
N HIS A 350 2.14 6.67 13.26
CA HIS A 350 1.87 6.45 14.67
C HIS A 350 1.17 5.12 14.93
N TYR A 351 0.10 4.82 14.19
CA TYR A 351 -0.63 3.55 14.30
C TYR A 351 0.32 2.36 14.09
N TYR A 352 1.11 2.37 13.01
CA TYR A 352 2.04 1.27 12.74
C TYR A 352 3.21 1.20 13.72
N SER A 353 3.64 2.33 14.32
CA SER A 353 4.68 2.31 15.36
C SER A 353 4.19 1.76 16.69
N VAL A 354 2.93 2.02 17.06
CA VAL A 354 2.36 1.59 18.35
C VAL A 354 1.88 0.15 18.28
N VAL A 355 1.22 -0.24 17.19
CA VAL A 355 0.58 -1.56 17.08
C VAL A 355 1.57 -2.63 16.58
N PHE A 356 2.58 -2.26 15.77
CA PHE A 356 3.48 -3.23 15.14
C PHE A 356 4.95 -2.76 15.00
N PRO A 357 5.66 -2.43 16.09
CA PRO A 357 7.01 -1.84 16.02
C PRO A 357 8.02 -2.73 15.27
N GLU A 358 8.13 -4.01 15.63
CA GLU A 358 9.10 -4.94 15.01
C GLU A 358 8.74 -5.33 13.57
N ARG A 359 7.43 -5.41 13.26
CA ARG A 359 6.95 -5.77 11.92
C ARG A 359 7.08 -4.57 10.97
N ARG A 360 6.76 -3.36 11.46
CA ARG A 360 7.02 -2.10 10.76
C ARG A 360 8.49 -1.97 10.41
N GLN A 361 9.39 -2.21 11.36
CA GLN A 361 10.83 -2.13 11.09
C GLN A 361 11.26 -3.10 10.00
N ARG A 362 10.85 -4.38 10.06
CA ARG A 362 11.14 -5.37 9.02
C ARG A 362 10.54 -5.02 7.65
N ILE A 363 9.30 -4.53 7.60
CA ILE A 363 8.63 -4.15 6.34
C ILE A 363 9.26 -2.89 5.75
N MET A 364 9.56 -1.89 6.57
CA MET A 364 10.26 -0.67 6.13
C MET A 364 11.65 -1.00 5.59
N GLN A 365 12.39 -1.86 6.27
CA GLN A 365 13.72 -2.27 5.81
C GLN A 365 13.63 -3.06 4.50
N LYS A 366 12.71 -4.02 4.41
CA LYS A 366 12.48 -4.76 3.15
C LYS A 366 12.02 -3.83 2.01
N ALA A 367 11.18 -2.83 2.30
CA ALA A 367 10.76 -1.83 1.33
C ALA A 367 11.93 -0.97 0.85
N TRP A 368 12.77 -0.54 1.77
CA TRP A 368 14.01 0.18 1.48
C TRP A 368 14.91 -0.65 0.57
N ASP A 369 15.18 -1.91 0.93
CA ASP A 369 16.01 -2.82 0.12
C ASP A 369 15.42 -3.08 -1.27
N THR A 370 14.09 -3.13 -1.38
CA THR A 370 13.40 -3.41 -2.65
C THR A 370 13.42 -2.21 -3.61
N VAL A 371 13.35 -0.99 -3.07
CA VAL A 371 13.23 0.25 -3.87
C VAL A 371 14.58 0.93 -4.06
N MET A 372 15.45 0.96 -3.04
CA MET A 372 16.74 1.64 -3.08
C MET A 372 17.83 0.85 -3.80
N ASN A 373 17.82 -0.48 -3.76
CA ASN A 373 18.88 -1.29 -4.38
C ASN A 373 18.70 -1.48 -5.89
N LYS A 374 17.67 -0.89 -6.50
CA LYS A 374 17.49 -0.97 -7.95
C LYS A 374 18.37 0.08 -8.63
N PRO A 375 19.27 -0.32 -9.55
CA PRO A 375 20.04 0.65 -10.31
C PRO A 375 19.09 1.50 -11.16
N LEU A 376 19.25 2.83 -11.09
CA LEU A 376 18.54 3.76 -11.96
C LEU A 376 19.54 4.41 -12.90
N VAL A 377 19.43 4.04 -14.17
CA VAL A 377 20.19 4.68 -15.25
C VAL A 377 19.25 5.67 -15.93
N TRP A 378 19.48 6.97 -15.72
CA TRP A 378 18.65 8.07 -16.24
C TRP A 378 19.49 9.22 -16.85
N CYS A 379 20.78 9.00 -16.95
CA CYS A 379 21.79 9.97 -17.37
C CYS A 379 22.90 9.24 -18.12
N THR A 380 23.72 9.98 -18.86
CA THR A 380 24.81 9.42 -19.68
C THR A 380 26.00 8.91 -18.87
N ILE A 381 26.05 9.24 -17.59
CA ILE A 381 27.10 8.86 -16.65
C ILE A 381 26.48 8.23 -15.41
N ASP A 382 27.26 7.46 -14.65
CA ASP A 382 26.84 7.09 -13.30
C ASP A 382 27.04 8.29 -12.37
N ILE A 383 25.96 9.03 -12.09
CA ILE A 383 26.04 10.25 -11.26
C ILE A 383 26.50 9.91 -9.85
N GLU A 384 26.05 8.81 -9.26
CA GLU A 384 26.38 8.47 -7.87
C GLU A 384 27.88 8.23 -7.73
N ASP A 385 28.44 7.38 -8.58
CA ASP A 385 29.88 7.09 -8.59
C ASP A 385 30.72 8.30 -9.00
N THR A 386 30.26 9.08 -9.97
CA THR A 386 31.00 10.25 -10.48
C THR A 386 31.04 11.36 -9.43
N VAL A 387 29.91 11.69 -8.80
CA VAL A 387 29.82 12.67 -7.71
C VAL A 387 30.71 12.23 -6.55
N LEU A 388 30.60 10.97 -6.12
CA LEU A 388 31.41 10.43 -5.03
C LEU A 388 32.91 10.54 -5.34
N THR A 389 33.32 10.19 -6.55
CA THR A 389 34.73 10.22 -6.97
C THR A 389 35.28 11.64 -6.97
N ILE A 390 34.57 12.59 -7.58
CA ILE A 390 35.02 13.99 -7.65
C ILE A 390 35.04 14.61 -6.25
N GLN A 391 34.00 14.35 -5.44
CA GLN A 391 33.91 14.88 -4.10
C GLN A 391 35.03 14.33 -3.19
N GLN A 392 35.34 13.04 -3.29
CA GLN A 392 36.49 12.46 -2.58
C GLN A 392 37.82 13.08 -3.01
N LEU A 393 38.01 13.42 -4.28
CA LEU A 393 39.23 14.08 -4.75
C LEU A 393 39.35 15.50 -4.18
N VAL A 394 38.24 16.23 -4.10
CA VAL A 394 38.18 17.58 -3.54
C VAL A 394 38.41 17.56 -2.02
N ASP A 395 37.69 16.70 -1.31
CA ASP A 395 37.71 16.63 0.16
C ASP A 395 39.05 16.09 0.70
N ASN A 396 39.66 15.12 0.01
CA ASN A 396 40.92 14.51 0.45
C ASN A 396 42.17 15.31 0.04
N ALA A 397 42.04 16.30 -0.85
CA ALA A 397 43.19 17.05 -1.36
C ALA A 397 43.98 17.77 -0.25
N LEU A 398 43.30 18.15 0.85
CA LEU A 398 43.92 18.72 2.04
C LEU A 398 45.01 17.82 2.63
N PHE A 399 44.79 16.51 2.63
CA PHE A 399 45.70 15.53 3.24
C PHE A 399 46.57 14.82 2.21
N ARG A 400 46.06 14.65 0.99
CA ARG A 400 46.73 13.97 -0.12
C ARG A 400 46.40 14.69 -1.43
N PRO A 401 47.18 15.72 -1.81
CA PRO A 401 46.99 16.41 -3.06
C PRO A 401 47.06 15.43 -4.24
N PRO A 402 46.04 15.38 -5.12
CA PRO A 402 46.06 14.50 -6.27
C PRO A 402 47.14 14.93 -7.27
N ALA A 403 47.70 13.97 -8.00
CA ALA A 403 48.62 14.28 -9.08
C ALA A 403 47.85 14.95 -10.23
N VAL A 404 48.27 16.15 -10.62
CA VAL A 404 47.55 17.01 -11.58
C VAL A 404 47.33 16.31 -12.93
N ASN A 405 48.31 15.53 -13.38
CA ASN A 405 48.21 14.73 -14.60
C ASN A 405 47.26 13.52 -14.51
N LYS A 406 46.70 13.25 -13.33
CA LYS A 406 45.71 12.19 -13.08
C LYS A 406 44.34 12.75 -12.69
N LEU A 407 44.14 14.06 -12.76
CA LEU A 407 42.83 14.64 -12.52
C LEU A 407 41.86 14.18 -13.62
N PRO A 408 40.68 13.67 -13.27
CA PRO A 408 39.71 13.24 -14.26
C PRO A 408 39.19 14.46 -15.03
N GLU A 409 38.98 14.28 -16.33
CA GLU A 409 38.16 15.20 -17.10
C GLU A 409 36.73 15.16 -16.54
N LEU A 410 36.14 16.34 -16.32
CA LEU A 410 34.78 16.45 -15.83
C LEU A 410 33.84 15.99 -16.96
N PRO A 411 33.06 14.92 -16.75
CA PRO A 411 32.25 14.39 -17.82
C PRO A 411 31.09 15.32 -18.13
N ASP A 412 30.64 15.31 -19.38
CA ASP A 412 29.45 16.05 -19.76
C ASP A 412 28.21 15.40 -19.12
N PHE A 413 27.49 16.19 -18.33
CA PHE A 413 26.28 15.75 -17.67
C PHE A 413 25.10 15.96 -18.61
N SER A 414 24.51 14.86 -19.06
CA SER A 414 23.31 14.92 -19.87
C SER A 414 22.28 13.87 -19.43
N VAL A 415 21.03 14.31 -19.31
CA VAL A 415 19.89 13.41 -19.17
C VAL A 415 19.74 12.67 -20.48
N ARG A 416 19.50 11.36 -20.40
CA ARG A 416 19.38 10.49 -21.56
C ARG A 416 18.08 10.78 -22.31
N ASP A 417 18.18 11.03 -23.62
CA ASP A 417 17.01 11.27 -24.47
C ASP A 417 16.25 9.96 -24.77
N ASP A 418 16.90 8.80 -24.58
CA ASP A 418 16.38 7.46 -24.84
C ASP A 418 15.77 6.77 -23.60
N ILE A 419 15.43 7.52 -22.54
CA ILE A 419 14.75 6.96 -21.36
C ILE A 419 13.34 6.52 -21.78
N VAL A 420 13.23 5.30 -22.28
CA VAL A 420 11.98 4.56 -22.30
C VAL A 420 11.71 4.20 -20.85
N PHE A 421 11.00 5.08 -20.12
CA PHE A 421 10.65 4.89 -18.70
C PHE A 421 10.14 3.46 -18.48
N PRO A 422 10.99 2.54 -18.04
CA PRO A 422 10.56 1.17 -17.95
C PRO A 422 9.54 1.13 -16.82
N ARG A 423 8.48 0.33 -16.98
CA ARG A 423 7.46 0.15 -15.93
C ARG A 423 8.05 -0.36 -14.61
N THR A 424 9.33 -0.74 -14.61
CA THR A 424 10.14 -1.12 -13.45
C THR A 424 10.48 0.04 -12.52
N PHE A 425 10.48 1.29 -13.00
CA PHE A 425 10.60 2.46 -12.14
C PHE A 425 9.31 2.71 -11.37
N SER A 426 9.46 2.98 -10.08
CA SER A 426 8.38 3.35 -9.19
C SER A 426 7.72 4.69 -9.62
N LEU A 427 6.49 4.96 -9.17
CA LEU A 427 5.69 6.06 -9.70
C LEU A 427 6.34 7.43 -9.48
N ASN A 428 6.75 7.75 -8.25
CA ASN A 428 7.30 9.07 -7.93
C ASN A 428 8.64 9.29 -8.64
N VAL A 429 9.47 8.25 -8.73
CA VAL A 429 10.75 8.31 -9.47
C VAL A 429 10.53 8.59 -10.95
N ARG A 430 9.52 7.98 -11.60
CA ARG A 430 9.21 8.27 -13.01
C ARG A 430 8.75 9.70 -13.22
N GLU A 431 7.88 10.19 -12.35
CA GLU A 431 7.39 11.58 -12.41
C GLU A 431 8.52 12.59 -12.22
N GLU A 432 9.44 12.33 -11.29
CA GLU A 432 10.56 13.22 -11.02
C GLU A 432 11.58 13.21 -12.18
N ILE A 433 11.93 12.04 -12.73
CA ILE A 433 12.80 11.98 -13.92
C ILE A 433 12.16 12.69 -15.10
N ALA A 434 10.85 12.51 -15.34
CA ALA A 434 10.16 13.20 -16.42
C ALA A 434 10.19 14.73 -16.24
N ARG A 435 10.05 15.20 -15.00
CA ARG A 435 10.19 16.63 -14.68
C ARG A 435 11.60 17.13 -14.96
N ILE A 436 12.62 16.38 -14.53
CA ILE A 436 14.03 16.71 -14.79
C ILE A 436 14.31 16.76 -16.30
N CYS A 437 13.80 15.81 -17.09
CA CYS A 437 13.96 15.85 -18.56
C CYS A 437 13.40 17.14 -19.17
N ILE A 438 12.24 17.62 -18.71
CA ILE A 438 11.62 18.86 -19.20
C ILE A 438 12.46 20.07 -18.81
N GLU A 439 12.82 20.19 -17.53
CA GLU A 439 13.64 21.30 -17.03
C GLU A 439 15.00 21.36 -17.75
N GLU A 440 15.59 20.21 -18.06
CA GLU A 440 16.88 20.15 -18.75
C GLU A 440 16.77 20.43 -20.25
N ALA A 441 15.66 20.10 -20.88
CA ALA A 441 15.37 20.53 -22.25
C ALA A 441 15.20 22.06 -22.32
N GLU A 442 14.41 22.65 -21.42
CA GLU A 442 14.21 24.10 -21.34
C GLU A 442 15.53 24.86 -21.09
N ARG A 443 16.39 24.29 -20.24
CA ARG A 443 17.72 24.85 -19.97
C ARG A 443 18.62 24.82 -21.21
N ARG A 444 18.69 23.68 -21.92
CA ARG A 444 19.49 23.57 -23.17
C ARG A 444 19.04 24.60 -24.21
N ASP A 445 17.73 24.79 -24.35
CA ASP A 445 17.17 25.79 -25.26
C ASP A 445 17.53 27.21 -24.83
N SER A 446 17.60 27.49 -23.52
CA SER A 446 18.02 28.79 -22.98
C SER A 446 19.51 29.11 -23.09
N GLU A 447 20.37 28.08 -23.15
CA GLU A 447 21.83 28.23 -23.30
C GLU A 447 22.26 28.38 -24.77
N GLN A 448 21.36 28.07 -25.73
CA GLN A 448 21.60 28.21 -27.18
C GLN A 448 21.15 29.57 -27.76
N VAL A 449 20.46 30.41 -26.97
CA VAL A 449 20.01 31.77 -27.33
C VAL A 449 20.95 32.78 -26.70
#